data_AF-A0A0E9MPU4-F1
#
_entry.id   AF-A0A0E9MPU4-F1
#
_cell.length_a   1.000
_cell.length_b   1.000
_cell.length_c   1.000
_cell.angle_alpha   90.00
_cell.angle_beta   90.00
_cell.angle_gamma   90.00
#
_symmetry.space_group_name_H-M   'P 1'
#
loop_
_entity.id
_entity.type
_entity.pdbx_description
1 polymer ?
#
loop_
_entity_poly.entity_id
_entity_poly.type
_entity_poly.pdbx_seq_one_letter_code
_entity_poly.pdbx_strand_id
1 'polypeptide(L)'
;SAREDSPHPNPSPEGEGLAPVVPDIFEIRGEVYMSKADFAALNERLAGERVFANPRNAAAGSLRQKDPSITASRPLCFLAHGWGEASALPADTQHGVIRAIEAWGVPVTDLLVRCEGVDEALAHYRRIEALRADLPFDIDGVVYKVDRLDWQARLGQVAKAPRWAIAHKFPAERAQTALISIDIQVGRTGKLTPVARLEPVTVGGVVVTNATLHNADEIARLGVRPGDRVTLQRAGDVIPQILENLTPDEPRPDYVFPTACPECGSDAVREEGEVDIRCTGGLICPAQRVERLRHFVSRGAMDIEGLGGKQIEDFFHDGLIHSPADIFRLTEEQLIVRKKDGRVWAGNLLRAIADKVAPDPVRFLFGIGIRHVGTVTARDLMRHFGTVAELARVATAAATDPAEFDRLTHVEGVGPVVAQSLADFFAEEHNRAVWDDLLSVVSPKPFEANERASEVSGKTVVFTGTLETMSRDEAKAQALSLGAKVAGSVSAKTDLVVAGPGAGSKLKKAEELGVRVVDEAGWAAIFAAAG
;
A
#
# COMPACT_ATOMS: atom_id res chain seq x y z
N SER A 1 1.37 -19.57 -52.27
CA SER A 1 1.92 -20.93 -52.26
C SER A 1 2.86 -21.02 -51.08
N ALA A 2 2.62 -22.00 -50.19
CA ALA A 2 3.31 -22.28 -48.92
C ALA A 2 3.22 -21.22 -47.80
N ARG A 3 2.17 -21.31 -46.96
CA ARG A 3 2.27 -21.03 -45.52
C ARG A 3 2.23 -22.39 -44.85
N GLU A 4 3.30 -22.76 -44.15
CA GLU A 4 3.37 -23.95 -43.33
C GLU A 4 2.65 -23.66 -42.01
N ASP A 5 1.53 -24.36 -41.80
CA ASP A 5 0.82 -24.44 -40.53
C ASP A 5 1.64 -25.31 -39.56
N SER A 6 2.02 -24.74 -38.41
CA SER A 6 2.54 -25.52 -37.28
C SER A 6 1.38 -26.21 -36.56
N PRO A 7 1.40 -27.55 -36.37
CA PRO A 7 0.35 -28.25 -35.66
C PRO A 7 0.70 -28.33 -34.16
N HIS A 8 -0.04 -27.60 -33.33
CA HIS A 8 -0.22 -28.00 -31.94
C HIS A 8 -1.40 -28.98 -31.90
N PRO A 9 -1.19 -30.28 -31.66
CA PRO A 9 -2.30 -31.20 -31.49
C PRO A 9 -2.90 -30.96 -30.10
N ASN A 10 -4.12 -30.46 -30.03
CA ASN A 10 -4.96 -30.60 -28.84
C ASN A 10 -5.21 -32.10 -28.63
N PRO A 11 -4.78 -32.71 -27.51
CA PRO A 11 -5.26 -34.04 -27.17
C PRO A 11 -6.72 -33.91 -26.74
N SER A 12 -7.63 -34.42 -27.57
CA SER A 12 -9.02 -34.66 -27.21
C SER A 12 -9.05 -35.69 -26.06
N PRO A 13 -9.65 -35.38 -24.89
CA PRO A 13 -9.94 -36.42 -23.92
C PRO A 13 -11.27 -37.06 -24.32
N GLU A 14 -11.21 -38.16 -25.07
CA GLU A 14 -12.31 -39.12 -25.13
C GLU A 14 -12.33 -39.88 -23.80
N GLY A 15 -13.11 -39.35 -22.86
CA GLY A 15 -13.48 -40.00 -21.61
C GLY A 15 -14.78 -39.40 -21.12
N GLU A 16 -15.83 -40.22 -20.99
CA GLU A 16 -17.10 -39.84 -20.36
C GLU A 16 -16.82 -39.32 -18.94
N GLY A 17 -16.78 -38.00 -18.78
CA GLY A 17 -16.61 -37.32 -17.50
C GLY A 17 -17.41 -36.02 -17.56
N LEU A 18 -18.32 -35.84 -16.60
CA LEU A 18 -19.20 -34.67 -16.49
C LEU A 18 -18.46 -33.37 -16.84
N ALA A 19 -19.05 -32.57 -17.72
CA ALA A 19 -18.56 -31.21 -17.98
C ALA A 19 -18.35 -30.50 -16.64
N PRO A 20 -17.17 -29.89 -16.40
CA PRO A 20 -16.85 -29.30 -15.11
C PRO A 20 -17.89 -28.20 -14.81
N VAL A 21 -18.62 -28.36 -13.71
CA VAL A 21 -19.69 -27.44 -13.32
C VAL A 21 -19.06 -26.08 -13.04
N VAL A 22 -19.31 -25.12 -13.93
CA VAL A 22 -18.91 -23.72 -13.75
C VAL A 22 -19.93 -23.07 -12.80
N PRO A 23 -19.49 -22.44 -11.69
CA PRO A 23 -20.40 -21.73 -10.79
C PRO A 23 -21.09 -20.55 -11.48
N ASP A 24 -22.30 -20.21 -11.05
CA ASP A 24 -23.07 -19.07 -11.60
C ASP A 24 -22.29 -17.74 -11.57
N ILE A 25 -21.48 -17.53 -10.53
CA ILE A 25 -20.57 -16.39 -10.40
C ILE A 25 -19.19 -16.95 -10.11
N PHE A 26 -18.20 -16.59 -10.92
CA PHE A 26 -16.81 -16.91 -10.67
C PHE A 26 -15.87 -15.85 -11.27
N GLU A 27 -15.20 -15.07 -10.42
CA GLU A 27 -14.20 -14.08 -10.79
C GLU A 27 -12.83 -14.75 -10.92
N ILE A 28 -12.30 -14.86 -12.13
CA ILE A 28 -10.95 -15.40 -12.35
C ILE A 28 -9.92 -14.27 -12.25
N ARG A 29 -8.87 -14.50 -11.44
CA ARG A 29 -7.73 -13.59 -11.29
C ARG A 29 -6.50 -14.18 -11.93
N GLY A 30 -5.82 -13.35 -12.72
CA GLY A 30 -4.62 -13.74 -13.44
C GLY A 30 -3.72 -12.54 -13.74
N GLU A 31 -2.66 -12.79 -14.48
CA GLU A 31 -1.73 -11.77 -14.96
C GLU A 31 -1.80 -11.70 -16.48
N VAL A 32 -2.00 -10.48 -17.01
CA VAL A 32 -1.80 -10.20 -18.44
C VAL A 32 -0.33 -9.87 -18.66
N TYR A 33 0.31 -10.55 -19.59
CA TYR A 33 1.73 -10.37 -19.89
C TYR A 33 1.99 -10.35 -21.40
N MET A 34 3.25 -10.09 -21.78
CA MET A 34 3.73 -10.15 -23.15
C MET A 34 4.99 -11.02 -23.17
N SER A 35 5.09 -11.93 -24.13
CA SER A 35 6.28 -12.76 -24.26
C SER A 35 7.51 -11.92 -24.65
N LYS A 36 8.72 -12.42 -24.35
CA LYS A 36 9.99 -11.76 -24.72
C LYS A 36 10.10 -11.56 -26.23
N ALA A 37 9.72 -12.57 -27.01
CA ALA A 37 9.75 -12.52 -28.47
C ALA A 37 8.74 -11.49 -29.03
N ASP A 38 7.52 -11.51 -28.49
CA ASP A 38 6.46 -10.57 -28.87
C ASP A 38 6.80 -9.12 -28.52
N PHE A 39 7.42 -8.91 -27.36
CA PHE A 39 7.90 -7.62 -26.93
C PHE A 39 9.00 -7.09 -27.86
N ALA A 40 9.99 -7.93 -28.21
CA ALA A 40 11.04 -7.55 -29.14
C ALA A 40 10.45 -7.16 -30.51
N ALA A 41 9.57 -7.99 -31.07
CA ALA A 41 8.89 -7.72 -32.33
C ALA A 41 8.01 -6.46 -32.26
N LEU A 42 7.39 -6.18 -31.11
CA LEU A 42 6.61 -4.96 -30.91
C LEU A 42 7.48 -3.71 -30.93
N ASN A 43 8.60 -3.73 -30.20
CA ASN A 43 9.51 -2.60 -30.16
C ASN A 43 10.18 -2.32 -31.51
N GLU A 44 10.47 -3.37 -32.30
CA GLU A 44 10.93 -3.22 -33.68
C GLU A 44 9.88 -2.50 -34.55
N ARG A 45 8.60 -2.87 -34.44
CA ARG A 45 7.50 -2.18 -35.16
C ARG A 45 7.32 -0.72 -34.75
N LEU A 46 7.68 -0.38 -33.51
CA LEU A 46 7.60 0.98 -32.97
C LEU A 46 8.90 1.79 -33.18
N ALA A 47 9.89 1.25 -33.90
CA ALA A 47 11.14 1.95 -34.16
C ALA A 47 10.88 3.28 -34.90
N GLY A 48 11.17 4.40 -34.24
CA GLY A 48 10.84 5.76 -34.70
C GLY A 48 9.75 6.47 -33.89
N GLU A 49 9.01 5.71 -33.08
CA GLU A 49 8.10 6.20 -32.04
C GLU A 49 8.66 5.89 -30.63
N ARG A 50 7.83 6.09 -29.60
CA ARG A 50 8.19 5.79 -28.22
C ARG A 50 8.11 4.27 -27.97
N VAL A 51 9.27 3.63 -27.90
CA VAL A 51 9.42 2.21 -27.53
C VAL A 51 9.12 1.94 -26.05
N PHE A 52 8.74 0.70 -25.73
CA PHE A 52 8.50 0.27 -24.34
C PHE A 52 9.81 -0.20 -23.69
N ALA A 53 9.99 0.13 -22.40
CA ALA A 53 11.20 -0.21 -21.67
C ALA A 53 11.32 -1.71 -21.35
N ASN A 54 10.22 -2.38 -21.02
CA ASN A 54 10.21 -3.80 -20.67
C ASN A 54 8.84 -4.44 -21.00
N PRO A 55 8.74 -5.78 -21.02
CA PRO A 55 7.49 -6.48 -21.31
C PRO A 55 6.33 -6.11 -20.38
N ARG A 56 6.59 -5.88 -19.08
CA ARG A 56 5.56 -5.46 -18.10
C ARG A 56 4.91 -4.13 -18.48
N ASN A 57 5.71 -3.13 -18.82
CA ASN A 57 5.26 -1.81 -19.25
C ASN A 57 4.57 -1.88 -20.62
N ALA A 58 5.06 -2.73 -21.51
CA ALA A 58 4.44 -2.99 -22.80
C ALA A 58 3.05 -3.61 -22.64
N ALA A 59 2.89 -4.61 -21.76
CA ALA A 59 1.61 -5.25 -21.47
C ALA A 59 0.61 -4.25 -20.86
N ALA A 60 1.02 -3.52 -19.82
CA ALA A 60 0.18 -2.51 -19.18
C ALA A 60 -0.23 -1.38 -20.13
N GLY A 61 0.69 -0.88 -20.94
CA GLY A 61 0.42 0.14 -21.95
C GLY A 61 -0.48 -0.37 -23.06
N SER A 62 -0.30 -1.63 -23.48
CA SER A 62 -1.09 -2.27 -24.53
C SER A 62 -2.52 -2.58 -24.08
N LEU A 63 -2.72 -2.95 -22.81
CA LEU A 63 -4.05 -3.25 -22.27
C LEU A 63 -4.89 -1.99 -22.01
N ARG A 64 -4.26 -0.90 -21.56
CA ARG A 64 -4.93 0.34 -21.12
C ARG A 64 -5.13 1.34 -22.26
N GLN A 65 -5.67 0.88 -23.37
CA GLN A 65 -5.98 1.71 -24.54
C GLN A 65 -7.45 2.13 -24.54
N LYS A 66 -7.74 3.35 -25.01
CA LYS A 66 -9.12 3.82 -25.21
C LYS A 66 -9.80 3.11 -26.38
N ASP A 67 -9.03 2.86 -27.43
CA ASP A 67 -9.47 2.12 -28.60
C ASP A 67 -9.05 0.64 -28.46
N PRO A 68 -10.02 -0.29 -28.30
CA PRO A 68 -9.72 -1.70 -28.12
C PRO A 68 -9.07 -2.34 -29.36
N SER A 69 -9.19 -1.74 -30.55
CA SER A 69 -8.49 -2.24 -31.74
C SER A 69 -6.98 -2.16 -31.61
N ILE A 70 -6.48 -1.16 -30.86
CA ILE A 70 -5.05 -1.05 -30.53
C ILE A 70 -4.67 -2.25 -29.67
N THR A 71 -5.41 -2.55 -28.60
CA THR A 71 -5.15 -3.72 -27.74
C THR A 71 -5.18 -5.02 -28.54
N ALA A 72 -6.16 -5.19 -29.44
CA ALA A 72 -6.29 -6.38 -30.28
C ALA A 72 -5.08 -6.59 -31.21
N SER A 73 -4.39 -5.51 -31.61
CA SER A 73 -3.16 -5.59 -32.42
C SER A 73 -1.90 -5.96 -31.61
N ARG A 74 -2.00 -6.01 -30.28
CA ARG A 74 -0.87 -6.30 -29.38
C ARG A 74 -0.93 -7.77 -28.96
N PRO A 75 0.19 -8.51 -29.04
CA PRO A 75 0.26 -9.92 -28.64
C PRO A 75 0.26 -10.08 -27.12
N LEU A 76 -0.90 -9.85 -26.50
CA LEU A 76 -1.08 -10.03 -25.06
C LEU A 76 -1.45 -11.48 -24.75
N CYS A 77 -0.88 -12.00 -23.67
CA CYS A 77 -1.15 -13.32 -23.12
C CYS A 77 -1.73 -13.20 -21.71
N PHE A 78 -2.35 -14.27 -21.21
CA PHE A 78 -2.93 -14.32 -19.87
C PHE A 78 -2.59 -15.63 -19.17
N LEU A 79 -2.33 -15.58 -17.86
CA LEU A 79 -2.19 -16.76 -17.00
C LEU A 79 -3.01 -16.58 -15.72
N ALA A 80 -3.90 -17.52 -15.43
CA ALA A 80 -4.65 -17.54 -14.18
C ALA A 80 -3.79 -17.98 -13.00
N HIS A 81 -3.97 -17.34 -11.85
CA HIS A 81 -3.28 -17.68 -10.59
C HIS A 81 -4.17 -17.66 -9.35
N GLY A 82 -5.44 -17.29 -9.49
CA GLY A 82 -6.40 -17.26 -8.39
C GLY A 82 -7.81 -16.91 -8.83
N TRP A 83 -8.64 -16.58 -7.85
CA TRP A 83 -10.02 -16.16 -8.04
C TRP A 83 -10.40 -15.07 -7.04
N GLY A 84 -11.55 -14.43 -7.26
CA GLY A 84 -12.17 -13.45 -6.37
C GLY A 84 -13.52 -13.94 -5.88
N GLU A 85 -14.60 -13.23 -6.23
CA GLU A 85 -15.96 -13.67 -5.92
C GLU A 85 -16.29 -15.02 -6.57
N ALA A 86 -16.92 -15.92 -5.82
CA ALA A 86 -17.38 -17.21 -6.32
C ALA A 86 -18.68 -17.62 -5.61
N SER A 87 -19.71 -18.02 -6.35
CA SER A 87 -20.97 -18.53 -5.77
C SER A 87 -20.79 -19.92 -5.15
N ALA A 88 -19.89 -20.72 -5.70
CA ALA A 88 -19.43 -21.98 -5.14
C ALA A 88 -17.97 -22.23 -5.54
N LEU A 89 -17.20 -22.89 -4.68
CA LEU A 89 -15.84 -23.31 -5.01
C LEU A 89 -15.85 -24.74 -5.56
N PRO A 90 -15.16 -25.00 -6.68
CA PRO A 90 -15.12 -26.33 -7.28
C PRO A 90 -14.24 -27.33 -6.51
N ALA A 91 -13.47 -26.85 -5.52
CA ALA A 91 -12.61 -27.68 -4.66
C ALA A 91 -12.27 -26.97 -3.34
N ASP A 92 -11.85 -27.75 -2.34
CA ASP A 92 -11.44 -27.27 -1.01
C ASP A 92 -9.93 -26.95 -0.92
N THR A 93 -9.23 -26.99 -2.06
CA THR A 93 -7.79 -26.71 -2.16
C THR A 93 -7.47 -25.69 -3.26
N GLN A 94 -6.45 -24.88 -3.04
CA GLN A 94 -5.92 -23.92 -4.01
C GLN A 94 -5.56 -24.62 -5.32
N HIS A 95 -4.82 -25.72 -5.24
CA HIS A 95 -4.44 -26.49 -6.42
C HIS A 95 -5.68 -27.04 -7.15
N GLY A 96 -6.66 -27.59 -6.42
CA GLY A 96 -7.90 -28.10 -7.01
C GLY A 96 -8.70 -27.03 -7.75
N VAL A 97 -8.83 -25.83 -7.17
CA VAL A 97 -9.54 -24.71 -7.82
C VAL A 97 -8.82 -24.23 -9.08
N ILE A 98 -7.49 -24.11 -9.05
CA ILE A 98 -6.73 -23.71 -10.25
C ILE A 98 -6.83 -24.76 -11.36
N ARG A 99 -6.86 -26.05 -11.03
CA ARG A 99 -7.07 -27.12 -12.04
C ARG A 99 -8.48 -27.11 -12.61
N ALA A 100 -9.49 -26.74 -11.83
CA ALA A 100 -10.84 -26.51 -12.36
C ALA A 100 -10.86 -25.34 -13.35
N ILE A 101 -10.17 -24.23 -13.04
CA ILE A 101 -10.02 -23.07 -13.94
C ILE A 101 -9.34 -23.47 -15.27
N GLU A 102 -8.29 -24.29 -15.19
CA GLU A 102 -7.63 -24.85 -16.37
C GLU A 102 -8.57 -25.72 -17.21
N ALA A 103 -9.37 -26.57 -16.56
CA ALA A 103 -10.37 -27.41 -17.22
C ALA A 103 -11.51 -26.59 -17.89
N TRP A 104 -11.73 -25.34 -17.47
CA TRP A 104 -12.65 -24.40 -18.13
C TRP A 104 -12.03 -23.71 -19.36
N GLY A 105 -10.79 -24.05 -19.72
CA GLY A 105 -10.09 -23.53 -20.90
C GLY A 105 -9.31 -22.23 -20.64
N VAL A 106 -9.15 -21.84 -19.37
CA VAL A 106 -8.35 -20.65 -19.03
C VAL A 106 -6.89 -21.06 -18.82
N PRO A 107 -5.92 -20.39 -19.48
CA PRO A 107 -4.52 -20.78 -19.39
C PRO A 107 -3.97 -20.69 -17.96
N VAL A 108 -3.28 -21.75 -17.53
CA VAL A 108 -2.51 -21.83 -16.29
C VAL A 108 -1.07 -22.21 -16.65
N THR A 109 -0.11 -21.86 -15.81
CA THR A 109 1.30 -22.22 -16.06
C THR A 109 1.57 -23.70 -15.75
N ASP A 110 2.28 -24.37 -16.65
CA ASP A 110 2.78 -25.74 -16.44
C ASP A 110 3.80 -25.84 -15.28
N LEU A 111 4.28 -24.69 -14.78
CA LEU A 111 5.16 -24.62 -13.61
C LEU A 111 4.40 -24.67 -12.27
N LEU A 112 3.06 -24.68 -12.28
CA LEU A 112 2.25 -24.83 -11.08
C LEU A 112 2.35 -26.27 -10.56
N VAL A 113 2.89 -26.42 -9.35
CA VAL A 113 3.01 -27.72 -8.68
C VAL A 113 2.49 -27.64 -7.25
N ARG A 114 1.96 -28.75 -6.73
CA ARG A 114 1.70 -28.93 -5.30
C ARG A 114 2.96 -29.53 -4.66
N CYS A 115 3.46 -28.90 -3.61
CA CYS A 115 4.63 -29.37 -2.85
C CYS A 115 4.19 -29.85 -1.47
N GLU A 116 4.70 -30.99 -1.03
CA GLU A 116 4.53 -31.52 0.32
C GLU A 116 5.70 -31.07 1.21
N GLY A 117 5.63 -29.82 1.66
CA GLY A 117 6.58 -29.25 2.62
C GLY A 117 7.61 -28.29 2.01
N VAL A 118 8.50 -27.80 2.87
CA VAL A 118 9.42 -26.70 2.55
C VAL A 118 10.53 -27.13 1.60
N ASP A 119 11.08 -28.34 1.77
CA ASP A 119 12.21 -28.80 0.96
C ASP A 119 11.83 -28.96 -0.52
N GLU A 120 10.66 -29.52 -0.80
CA GLU A 120 10.12 -29.63 -2.16
C GLU A 120 9.86 -28.25 -2.78
N ALA A 121 9.29 -27.33 -2.00
CA ALA A 121 9.02 -25.97 -2.44
C ALA A 121 10.32 -25.22 -2.81
N LEU A 122 11.37 -25.36 -1.99
CA LEU A 122 12.68 -24.76 -2.24
C LEU A 122 13.40 -25.43 -3.42
N ALA A 123 13.26 -26.74 -3.60
CA ALA A 123 13.81 -27.44 -4.76
C ALA A 123 13.15 -26.93 -6.06
N HIS A 124 11.82 -26.74 -6.07
CA HIS A 124 11.11 -26.19 -7.21
C HIS A 124 11.49 -24.74 -7.50
N TYR A 125 11.71 -23.92 -6.47
CA TYR A 125 12.24 -22.56 -6.63
C TYR A 125 13.59 -22.55 -7.37
N ARG A 126 14.55 -23.39 -6.93
CA ARG A 126 15.87 -23.47 -7.59
C ARG A 126 15.76 -23.96 -9.03
N ARG A 127 14.81 -24.86 -9.31
CA ARG A 127 14.51 -25.30 -10.69
C ARG A 127 14.02 -24.14 -11.55
N ILE A 128 13.06 -23.36 -11.07
CA ILE A 128 12.54 -22.20 -11.80
C ILE A 128 13.63 -21.12 -11.95
N GLU A 129 14.44 -20.89 -10.93
CA GLU A 129 15.57 -19.96 -10.98
C GLU A 129 16.54 -20.32 -12.11
N ALA A 130 16.90 -21.60 -12.25
CA ALA A 130 17.76 -22.09 -13.32
C ALA A 130 17.12 -21.94 -14.71
N LEU A 131 15.80 -22.10 -14.82
CA LEU A 131 15.05 -21.97 -16.08
C LEU A 131 14.73 -20.51 -16.45
N ARG A 132 14.92 -19.55 -15.53
CA ARG A 132 14.45 -18.17 -15.66
C ARG A 132 14.86 -17.49 -16.96
N ALA A 133 16.09 -17.72 -17.42
CA ALA A 133 16.60 -17.13 -18.66
C ALA A 133 15.85 -17.65 -19.90
N ASP A 134 15.52 -18.94 -19.90
CA ASP A 134 14.96 -19.68 -21.04
C ASP A 134 13.43 -19.57 -21.14
N LEU A 135 12.76 -19.10 -20.08
CA LEU A 135 11.31 -18.90 -20.11
C LEU A 135 10.93 -17.83 -21.15
N PRO A 136 9.82 -18.01 -21.89
CA PRO A 136 9.39 -17.09 -22.93
C PRO A 136 8.84 -15.77 -22.40
N PHE A 137 8.77 -15.60 -21.07
CA PHE A 137 8.30 -14.40 -20.40
C PHE A 137 9.16 -14.10 -19.17
N ASP A 138 9.07 -12.86 -18.69
CA ASP A 138 9.80 -12.44 -17.50
C ASP A 138 9.09 -12.89 -16.23
N ILE A 139 9.88 -13.38 -15.27
CA ILE A 139 9.45 -13.69 -13.90
C ILE A 139 10.44 -13.08 -12.91
N ASP A 140 9.93 -12.69 -11.74
CA ASP A 140 10.71 -12.05 -10.67
C ASP A 140 10.77 -12.89 -9.38
N GLY A 141 10.18 -14.08 -9.39
CA GLY A 141 10.20 -15.02 -8.27
C GLY A 141 9.18 -16.14 -8.44
N VAL A 142 8.89 -16.82 -7.34
CA VAL A 142 7.77 -17.78 -7.21
C VAL A 142 6.84 -17.34 -6.09
N VAL A 143 5.58 -17.77 -6.14
CA VAL A 143 4.61 -17.51 -5.07
C VAL A 143 4.25 -18.82 -4.39
N TYR A 144 4.52 -18.92 -3.09
CA TYR A 144 4.02 -20.02 -2.27
C TYR A 144 2.65 -19.66 -1.71
N LYS A 145 1.71 -20.59 -1.76
CA LYS A 145 0.36 -20.46 -1.20
C LYS A 145 0.06 -21.70 -0.38
N VAL A 146 -0.53 -21.52 0.81
CA VAL A 146 -1.07 -22.63 1.59
C VAL A 146 -2.19 -23.29 0.77
N ASP A 147 -2.10 -24.60 0.54
CA ASP A 147 -3.02 -25.28 -0.39
C ASP A 147 -4.43 -25.42 0.17
N ARG A 148 -4.58 -25.70 1.47
CA ARG A 148 -5.88 -25.85 2.12
C ARG A 148 -6.62 -24.53 2.29
N LEU A 149 -7.86 -24.44 1.77
CA LEU A 149 -8.63 -23.19 1.81
C LEU A 149 -9.16 -22.84 3.20
N ASP A 150 -9.49 -23.84 4.02
CA ASP A 150 -9.89 -23.62 5.42
C ASP A 150 -8.74 -23.00 6.25
N TRP A 151 -7.49 -23.33 5.92
CA TRP A 151 -6.32 -22.71 6.55
C TRP A 151 -6.08 -21.29 6.06
N GLN A 152 -6.31 -21.02 4.76
CA GLN A 152 -6.25 -19.65 4.25
C GLN A 152 -7.27 -18.75 4.95
N ALA A 153 -8.51 -19.23 5.10
CA ALA A 153 -9.57 -18.50 5.78
C ALA A 153 -9.20 -18.20 7.24
N ARG A 154 -8.66 -19.19 7.96
CA ARG A 154 -8.21 -19.01 9.35
C ARG A 154 -7.02 -18.04 9.48
N LEU A 155 -6.05 -18.13 8.58
CA LEU A 155 -4.87 -17.24 8.60
C LEU A 155 -5.25 -15.78 8.28
N GLY A 156 -6.24 -15.58 7.41
CA GLY A 156 -6.74 -14.27 7.03
C GLY A 156 -5.71 -13.42 6.28
N GLN A 157 -5.86 -12.10 6.40
CA GLN A 157 -5.01 -11.12 5.71
C GLN A 157 -4.64 -9.96 6.65
N VAL A 158 -3.46 -9.38 6.41
CA VAL A 158 -3.09 -8.07 6.95
C VAL A 158 -3.51 -6.98 5.96
N ALA A 159 -3.37 -5.71 6.34
CA ALA A 159 -3.89 -4.57 5.57
C ALA A 159 -3.50 -4.52 4.07
N LYS A 160 -2.39 -5.15 3.67
CA LYS A 160 -1.88 -5.12 2.28
C LYS A 160 -1.61 -6.50 1.67
N ALA A 161 -1.71 -7.60 2.43
CA ALA A 161 -1.30 -8.91 1.95
C ALA A 161 -1.97 -10.06 2.73
N PRO A 162 -2.23 -11.22 2.09
CA PRO A 162 -2.66 -12.43 2.78
C PRO A 162 -1.55 -12.98 3.70
N ARG A 163 -1.93 -13.61 4.81
CA ARG A 163 -0.97 -14.30 5.72
C ARG A 163 -0.60 -15.71 5.23
N TRP A 164 -1.35 -16.23 4.27
CA TRP A 164 -1.24 -17.60 3.75
C TRP A 164 -0.48 -17.70 2.42
N ALA A 165 0.08 -16.59 1.92
CA ALA A 165 0.90 -16.59 0.71
C ALA A 165 2.11 -15.65 0.83
N ILE A 166 3.20 -16.01 0.14
CA ILE A 166 4.42 -15.20 0.08
C ILE A 166 5.04 -15.28 -1.31
N ALA A 167 5.53 -14.15 -1.81
CA ALA A 167 6.35 -14.10 -3.01
C ALA A 167 7.84 -14.22 -2.63
N HIS A 168 8.46 -15.34 -2.99
CA HIS A 168 9.90 -15.56 -2.84
C HIS A 168 10.59 -15.07 -4.12
N LYS A 169 11.12 -13.85 -4.08
CA LYS A 169 11.76 -13.18 -5.22
C LYS A 169 13.14 -13.76 -5.51
N PHE A 170 13.51 -13.81 -6.79
CA PHE A 170 14.88 -14.15 -7.19
C PHE A 170 15.87 -13.08 -6.72
N PRO A 171 17.17 -13.40 -6.60
CA PRO A 171 18.20 -12.40 -6.39
C PRO A 171 18.09 -11.28 -7.44
N ALA A 172 18.10 -10.04 -6.95
CA ALA A 172 17.99 -8.86 -7.78
C ALA A 172 19.16 -8.81 -8.79
N GLU A 173 18.84 -8.43 -10.03
CA GLU A 173 19.87 -8.12 -11.01
C GLU A 173 20.68 -6.91 -10.56
N ARG A 174 22.00 -7.04 -10.70
CA ARG A 174 22.97 -6.01 -10.33
C ARG A 174 23.60 -5.44 -11.59
N ALA A 175 23.91 -4.15 -11.57
CA ALA A 175 24.73 -3.52 -12.58
C ALA A 175 25.73 -2.56 -11.94
N GLN A 176 26.74 -2.18 -12.71
CA GLN A 176 27.74 -1.21 -12.31
C GLN A 176 27.65 0.01 -13.21
N THR A 177 27.73 1.20 -12.63
CA THR A 177 27.70 2.46 -13.38
C THR A 177 28.45 3.56 -12.63
N ALA A 178 28.66 4.71 -13.26
CA ALA A 178 29.23 5.88 -12.62
C ALA A 178 28.16 6.68 -11.86
N LEU A 179 28.49 7.12 -10.65
CA LEU A 179 27.74 8.10 -9.86
C LEU A 179 28.07 9.50 -10.38
N ILE A 180 27.13 10.20 -11.01
CA ILE A 180 27.33 11.54 -11.56
C ILE A 180 27.23 12.60 -10.47
N SER A 181 26.14 12.59 -9.70
CA SER A 181 25.88 13.55 -8.62
C SER A 181 24.95 12.95 -7.56
N ILE A 182 24.80 13.64 -6.44
CA ILE A 182 23.85 13.28 -5.39
C ILE A 182 22.94 14.50 -5.16
N ASP A 183 21.67 14.36 -5.51
CA ASP A 183 20.65 15.38 -5.30
C ASP A 183 19.92 15.12 -3.99
N ILE A 184 19.47 16.18 -3.31
CA ILE A 184 18.69 16.07 -2.08
C ILE A 184 17.24 16.43 -2.36
N GLN A 185 16.33 15.46 -2.17
CA GLN A 185 14.89 15.68 -2.27
C GLN A 185 14.29 15.91 -0.88
N VAL A 186 13.49 16.96 -0.74
CA VAL A 186 12.79 17.25 0.52
C VAL A 186 11.39 16.64 0.48
N GLY A 187 11.17 15.61 1.28
CA GLY A 187 9.86 14.96 1.36
C GLY A 187 8.85 15.76 2.18
N ARG A 188 7.59 15.33 2.15
CA ARG A 188 6.45 15.88 2.92
C ARG A 188 6.74 16.21 4.39
N THR A 189 7.46 15.33 5.07
CA THR A 189 7.79 15.44 6.51
C THR A 189 9.12 16.15 6.74
N GLY A 190 9.60 16.88 5.74
CA GLY A 190 10.89 17.56 5.77
C GLY A 190 12.10 16.64 5.60
N LYS A 191 11.94 15.31 5.49
CA LYS A 191 13.07 14.38 5.30
C LYS A 191 13.87 14.77 4.06
N LEU A 192 15.17 15.01 4.25
CA LEU A 192 16.13 15.17 3.16
C LEU A 192 16.57 13.77 2.70
N THR A 193 16.08 13.36 1.53
CA THR A 193 16.38 12.05 0.95
C THR A 193 17.44 12.20 -0.15
N PRO A 194 18.62 11.60 0.00
CA PRO A 194 19.63 11.62 -1.05
C PRO A 194 19.28 10.68 -2.20
N VAL A 195 19.41 11.18 -3.42
CA VAL A 195 19.17 10.45 -4.67
C VAL A 195 20.42 10.53 -5.53
N ALA A 196 21.00 9.37 -5.81
CA ALA A 196 22.10 9.21 -6.74
C ALA A 196 21.63 9.45 -8.17
N ARG A 197 22.30 10.35 -8.89
CA ARG A 197 22.21 10.49 -10.35
C ARG A 197 23.28 9.64 -10.99
N LEU A 198 22.88 8.77 -11.92
CA LEU A 198 23.75 7.74 -12.47
C LEU A 198 23.91 7.93 -13.97
N GLU A 199 25.08 7.53 -14.48
CA GLU A 199 25.22 7.29 -15.91
C GLU A 199 24.22 6.19 -16.33
N PRO A 200 23.44 6.39 -17.41
CA PRO A 200 22.38 5.47 -17.78
C PRO A 200 22.88 4.03 -17.93
N VAL A 201 22.28 3.11 -17.16
CA VAL A 201 22.67 1.69 -17.14
C VAL A 201 21.43 0.80 -17.13
N THR A 202 21.48 -0.31 -17.86
CA THR A 202 20.35 -1.25 -17.91
C THR A 202 20.43 -2.26 -16.77
N VAL A 203 19.36 -2.37 -15.97
CA VAL A 203 19.21 -3.34 -14.87
C VAL A 203 17.82 -3.96 -14.91
N GLY A 204 17.68 -5.28 -15.07
CA GLY A 204 16.36 -5.91 -15.18
C GLY A 204 15.56 -5.37 -16.38
N GLY A 205 16.23 -5.19 -17.52
CA GLY A 205 15.63 -4.67 -18.76
C GLY A 205 15.23 -3.19 -18.75
N VAL A 206 15.46 -2.44 -17.67
CA VAL A 206 15.11 -1.00 -17.58
C VAL A 206 16.37 -0.16 -17.49
N VAL A 207 16.41 0.94 -18.23
CA VAL A 207 17.45 1.97 -18.10
C VAL A 207 17.23 2.72 -16.78
N VAL A 208 18.19 2.57 -15.87
CA VAL A 208 18.25 3.24 -14.58
C VAL A 208 19.18 4.45 -14.69
N THR A 209 18.66 5.62 -14.32
CA THR A 209 19.44 6.87 -14.20
C THR A 209 19.44 7.43 -12.79
N ASN A 210 18.67 6.82 -11.88
CA ASN A 210 18.52 7.27 -10.50
C ASN A 210 18.46 6.08 -9.55
N ALA A 211 19.09 6.21 -8.38
CA ALA A 211 18.99 5.23 -7.30
C ALA A 211 18.88 5.94 -5.95
N THR A 212 18.20 5.31 -4.99
CA THR A 212 18.15 5.84 -3.62
C THR A 212 19.47 5.56 -2.89
N LEU A 213 19.88 6.52 -2.05
CA LEU A 213 20.95 6.37 -1.06
C LEU A 213 20.41 6.34 0.37
N HIS A 214 19.08 6.20 0.54
CA HIS A 214 18.36 6.11 1.81
C HIS A 214 18.45 7.34 2.75
N ASN A 215 19.64 7.67 3.26
CA ASN A 215 19.91 8.75 4.22
C ASN A 215 21.42 9.09 4.28
N ALA A 216 21.80 10.05 5.12
CA ALA A 216 23.18 10.49 5.28
C ALA A 216 24.11 9.40 5.84
N ASP A 217 23.63 8.54 6.73
CA ASP A 217 24.43 7.47 7.34
C ASP A 217 24.80 6.41 6.31
N GLU A 218 23.90 6.11 5.37
CA GLU A 218 24.15 5.16 4.29
C GLU A 218 25.18 5.71 3.28
N ILE A 219 25.17 7.02 3.00
CA ILE A 219 26.24 7.66 2.21
C ILE A 219 27.59 7.49 2.91
N ALA A 220 27.65 7.75 4.22
CA ALA A 220 28.87 7.61 5.01
C ALA A 220 29.34 6.14 5.07
N ARG A 221 28.41 5.20 5.26
CA ARG A 221 28.69 3.75 5.31
C ARG A 221 29.24 3.24 3.98
N LEU A 222 28.65 3.68 2.87
CA LEU A 222 29.09 3.30 1.52
C LEU A 222 30.35 4.07 1.09
N GLY A 223 30.64 5.22 1.71
CA GLY A 223 31.72 6.11 1.31
C GLY A 223 31.58 6.63 -0.13
N VAL A 224 30.35 6.76 -0.63
CA VAL A 224 30.10 7.14 -2.03
C VAL A 224 30.22 8.63 -2.26
N ARG A 225 30.92 9.00 -3.34
CA ARG A 225 31.19 10.38 -3.74
C ARG A 225 30.89 10.55 -5.23
N PRO A 226 30.43 11.72 -5.68
CA PRO A 226 30.31 12.00 -7.12
C PRO A 226 31.58 11.63 -7.89
N GLY A 227 31.42 10.92 -9.00
CA GLY A 227 32.48 10.34 -9.81
C GLY A 227 32.88 8.91 -9.45
N ASP A 228 32.40 8.35 -8.32
CA ASP A 228 32.68 6.95 -7.96
C ASP A 228 31.98 5.97 -8.91
N ARG A 229 32.58 4.79 -9.07
CA ARG A 229 31.93 3.67 -9.74
C ARG A 229 31.17 2.85 -8.69
N VAL A 230 29.90 2.60 -8.92
CA VAL A 230 29.00 1.98 -7.93
C VAL A 230 28.33 0.74 -8.48
N THR A 231 28.10 -0.24 -7.61
CA THR A 231 27.18 -1.35 -7.89
C THR A 231 25.80 -0.96 -7.40
N LEU A 232 24.79 -1.10 -8.27
CA LEU A 232 23.39 -0.94 -7.91
C LEU A 232 22.64 -2.25 -8.12
N GLN A 233 21.53 -2.38 -7.41
CA GLN A 233 20.56 -3.43 -7.67
C GLN A 233 19.17 -2.85 -7.81
N ARG A 234 18.32 -3.55 -8.54
CA ARG A 234 16.90 -3.27 -8.59
C ARG A 234 16.17 -4.33 -7.75
N ALA A 235 15.80 -3.97 -6.52
CA ALA A 235 15.08 -4.87 -5.63
C ALA A 235 13.61 -4.98 -6.08
N GLY A 236 13.29 -6.08 -6.76
CA GLY A 236 12.01 -6.24 -7.45
C GLY A 236 11.81 -5.17 -8.54
N ASP A 237 10.57 -4.89 -8.90
CA ASP A 237 10.26 -3.98 -10.01
C ASP A 237 10.21 -2.48 -9.65
N VAL A 238 10.58 -2.07 -8.42
CA VAL A 238 10.10 -0.80 -7.85
C VAL A 238 11.15 0.31 -7.76
N ILE A 239 12.22 0.20 -6.96
CA ILE A 239 13.20 1.31 -6.78
C ILE A 239 14.64 0.76 -6.80
N PRO A 240 15.53 1.29 -7.67
CA PRO A 240 16.96 0.98 -7.64
C PRO A 240 17.65 1.55 -6.39
N GLN A 241 18.62 0.80 -5.84
CA GLN A 241 19.44 1.21 -4.69
C GLN A 241 20.92 0.94 -4.95
N ILE A 242 21.79 1.77 -4.39
CA ILE A 242 23.25 1.54 -4.40
C ILE A 242 23.59 0.49 -3.35
N LEU A 243 24.48 -0.43 -3.70
CA LEU A 243 24.96 -1.51 -2.81
C LEU A 243 26.37 -1.26 -2.30
N GLU A 244 27.25 -0.78 -3.18
CA GLU A 244 28.68 -0.77 -2.93
C GLU A 244 29.37 0.31 -3.77
N ASN A 245 30.39 0.94 -3.18
CA ASN A 245 31.37 1.75 -3.88
C ASN A 245 32.54 0.86 -4.34
N LEU A 246 32.80 0.85 -5.64
CA LEU A 246 33.87 0.05 -6.25
C LEU A 246 35.20 0.80 -6.36
N THR A 247 35.19 2.11 -6.10
CA THR A 247 36.37 2.98 -6.16
C THR A 247 36.60 3.75 -4.85
N PRO A 248 36.56 3.10 -3.67
CA PRO A 248 36.70 3.80 -2.40
C PRO A 248 38.09 4.44 -2.22
N ASP A 249 39.14 3.80 -2.75
CA ASP A 249 40.55 4.21 -2.58
C ASP A 249 40.97 5.37 -3.51
N GLU A 250 40.16 5.71 -4.50
CA GLU A 250 40.45 6.82 -5.40
C GLU A 250 40.27 8.17 -4.66
N PRO A 251 41.21 9.12 -4.83
CA PRO A 251 41.18 10.38 -4.10
C PRO A 251 40.04 11.27 -4.61
N ARG A 252 38.98 11.38 -3.81
CA ARG A 252 37.83 12.25 -4.05
C ARG A 252 37.43 12.96 -2.75
N PRO A 253 36.91 14.20 -2.81
CA PRO A 253 36.38 14.87 -1.63
C PRO A 253 35.16 14.12 -1.10
N ASP A 254 35.02 14.05 0.22
CA ASP A 254 33.85 13.47 0.87
C ASP A 254 32.57 14.24 0.51
N TYR A 255 31.46 13.52 0.39
CA TYR A 255 30.18 14.16 0.19
C TYR A 255 29.70 14.82 1.49
N VAL A 256 29.51 16.14 1.45
CA VAL A 256 29.00 16.90 2.58
C VAL A 256 27.47 16.96 2.49
N PHE A 257 26.80 16.27 3.40
CA PHE A 257 25.34 16.35 3.51
C PHE A 257 24.93 17.77 3.95
N PRO A 258 23.92 18.39 3.32
CA PRO A 258 23.60 19.78 3.61
C PRO A 258 23.06 19.98 5.03
N THR A 259 23.50 21.06 5.67
CA THR A 259 23.02 21.53 6.98
C THR A 259 21.88 22.55 6.87
N ALA A 260 21.54 22.97 5.65
CA ALA A 260 20.39 23.81 5.33
C ALA A 260 19.55 23.15 4.23
N CYS A 261 18.23 23.32 4.31
CA CYS A 261 17.29 22.81 3.34
C CYS A 261 17.53 23.45 1.96
N PRO A 262 17.75 22.66 0.89
CA PRO A 262 18.00 23.21 -0.45
C PRO A 262 16.77 23.93 -1.05
N GLU A 263 15.58 23.72 -0.50
CA GLU A 263 14.31 24.26 -1.01
C GLU A 263 13.89 25.57 -0.32
N CYS A 264 14.25 25.78 0.94
CA CYS A 264 13.81 26.96 1.70
C CYS A 264 14.88 27.62 2.56
N GLY A 265 16.11 27.08 2.59
CA GLY A 265 17.22 27.62 3.35
C GLY A 265 17.12 27.46 4.88
N SER A 266 16.01 26.93 5.41
CA SER A 266 15.87 26.61 6.84
C SER A 266 16.85 25.53 7.28
N ASP A 267 17.15 25.47 8.57
CA ASP A 267 18.06 24.46 9.11
C ASP A 267 17.63 23.03 8.77
N ALA A 268 18.60 22.20 8.43
CA ALA A 268 18.43 20.77 8.23
C ALA A 268 19.06 20.04 9.42
N VAL A 269 18.20 19.55 10.31
CA VAL A 269 18.61 19.04 11.62
C VAL A 269 18.31 17.55 11.73
N ARG A 270 19.21 16.81 12.39
CA ARG A 270 18.96 15.45 12.86
C ARG A 270 18.50 15.53 14.32
N GLU A 271 17.27 15.13 14.60
CA GLU A 271 16.75 15.08 15.98
C GLU A 271 17.43 13.93 16.75
N GLU A 272 17.48 14.06 18.08
CA GLU A 272 18.08 13.06 18.96
C GLU A 272 17.33 11.71 18.82
N GLY A 273 18.07 10.65 18.47
CA GLY A 273 17.50 9.32 18.23
C GLY A 273 16.94 9.08 16.82
N GLU A 274 16.95 10.08 15.93
CA GLU A 274 16.57 9.90 14.52
C GLU A 274 17.79 9.66 13.61
N VAL A 275 17.59 8.84 12.58
CA VAL A 275 18.57 8.61 11.50
C VAL A 275 18.46 9.65 10.39
N ASP A 276 17.25 10.17 10.18
CA ASP A 276 16.95 11.08 9.07
C ASP A 276 17.24 12.54 9.44
N ILE A 277 17.83 13.29 8.51
CA ILE A 277 17.96 14.75 8.60
C ILE A 277 16.71 15.39 8.00
N ARG A 278 16.16 16.39 8.68
CA ARG A 278 14.89 17.03 8.30
C ARG A 278 15.01 18.54 8.21
N CYS A 279 14.35 19.10 7.21
CA CYS A 279 14.08 20.52 7.10
C CYS A 279 13.14 20.96 8.23
N THR A 280 13.60 21.91 9.05
CA THR A 280 12.82 22.55 10.12
C THR A 280 11.83 23.59 9.60
N GLY A 281 11.94 23.95 8.32
CA GLY A 281 11.09 24.94 7.67
C GLY A 281 9.62 24.58 7.54
N GLY A 282 9.18 23.40 8.00
CA GLY A 282 7.78 23.00 8.16
C GLY A 282 6.79 23.62 7.16
N LEU A 283 6.09 24.66 7.60
CA LEU A 283 5.05 25.37 6.85
C LEU A 283 5.55 26.46 5.91
N ILE A 284 6.79 26.93 6.05
CA ILE A 284 7.40 27.88 5.11
C ILE A 284 8.11 27.18 3.96
N CYS A 285 8.44 25.88 4.12
CA CYS A 285 9.12 25.10 3.10
C CYS A 285 8.15 24.77 1.92
N PRO A 286 8.41 25.28 0.70
CA PRO A 286 7.52 25.06 -0.44
C PRO A 286 7.44 23.57 -0.81
N ALA A 287 8.56 22.85 -0.77
CA ALA A 287 8.60 21.41 -1.03
C ALA A 287 7.72 20.62 -0.05
N GLN A 288 7.76 20.93 1.24
CA GLN A 288 6.89 20.27 2.22
C GLN A 288 5.41 20.58 1.95
N ARG A 289 5.06 21.81 1.58
CA ARG A 289 3.67 22.20 1.26
C ARG A 289 3.16 21.48 0.01
N VAL A 290 3.96 21.47 -1.07
CA VAL A 290 3.64 20.75 -2.32
C VAL A 290 3.47 19.25 -2.06
N GLU A 291 4.38 18.63 -1.31
CA GLU A 291 4.29 17.20 -1.00
C GLU A 291 3.14 16.86 -0.03
N ARG A 292 2.75 17.78 0.87
CA ARG A 292 1.52 17.65 1.69
C ARG A 292 0.27 17.67 0.81
N LEU A 293 0.19 18.60 -0.15
CA LEU A 293 -0.91 18.66 -1.11
C LEU A 293 -0.95 17.42 -2.01
N ARG A 294 0.20 16.95 -2.51
CA ARG A 294 0.31 15.70 -3.29
C ARG A 294 -0.18 14.49 -2.51
N HIS A 295 0.19 14.40 -1.23
CA HIS A 295 -0.31 13.35 -0.35
C HIS A 295 -1.83 13.45 -0.14
N PHE A 296 -2.35 14.64 0.13
CA PHE A 296 -3.77 14.88 0.34
C PHE A 296 -4.62 14.41 -0.85
N VAL A 297 -4.19 14.70 -2.08
CA VAL A 297 -4.92 14.31 -3.31
C VAL A 297 -4.67 12.88 -3.76
N SER A 298 -3.71 12.18 -3.14
CA SER A 298 -3.28 10.84 -3.56
C SER A 298 -4.40 9.79 -3.51
N ARG A 299 -4.22 8.71 -4.28
CA ARG A 299 -5.15 7.56 -4.31
C ARG A 299 -5.36 6.89 -2.95
N GLY A 300 -4.46 7.07 -1.98
CA GLY A 300 -4.66 6.54 -0.62
C GLY A 300 -5.47 7.47 0.28
N ALA A 301 -5.54 8.76 -0.05
CA ALA A 301 -6.18 9.83 0.69
C ALA A 301 -7.45 10.28 -0.04
N MET A 302 -7.57 11.54 -0.46
CA MET A 302 -8.80 12.06 -1.06
C MET A 302 -9.10 11.49 -2.46
N ASP A 303 -8.09 10.98 -3.16
CA ASP A 303 -8.21 10.37 -4.50
C ASP A 303 -8.92 11.28 -5.51
N ILE A 304 -8.34 12.47 -5.68
CA ILE A 304 -8.83 13.47 -6.64
C ILE A 304 -8.17 13.20 -7.98
N GLU A 305 -8.90 12.53 -8.86
CA GLU A 305 -8.42 12.22 -10.20
C GLU A 305 -8.18 13.51 -11.03
N GLY A 306 -7.14 13.49 -11.85
CA GLY A 306 -6.77 14.63 -12.70
C GLY A 306 -5.90 15.69 -12.04
N LEU A 307 -5.71 15.64 -10.72
CA LEU A 307 -4.83 16.53 -9.97
C LEU A 307 -3.50 15.83 -9.61
N GLY A 308 -2.66 15.64 -10.63
CA GLY A 308 -1.36 14.96 -10.49
C GLY A 308 -0.26 15.84 -9.89
N GLY A 309 0.90 15.23 -9.61
CA GLY A 309 2.02 15.90 -8.95
C GLY A 309 2.51 17.16 -9.67
N LYS A 310 2.55 17.13 -11.01
CA LYS A 310 2.91 18.30 -11.82
C LYS A 310 1.85 19.41 -11.71
N GLN A 311 0.56 19.07 -11.75
CA GLN A 311 -0.51 20.06 -11.61
C GLN A 311 -0.48 20.71 -10.23
N ILE A 312 -0.27 19.94 -9.16
CA ILE A 312 -0.14 20.49 -7.81
C ILE A 312 1.02 21.49 -7.72
N GLU A 313 2.17 21.13 -8.27
CA GLU A 313 3.36 21.97 -8.29
C GLU A 313 3.12 23.25 -9.09
N ASP A 314 2.61 23.12 -10.31
CA ASP A 314 2.26 24.26 -11.17
C ASP A 314 1.24 25.19 -10.49
N PHE A 315 0.17 24.64 -9.89
CA PHE A 315 -0.87 25.43 -9.22
C PHE A 315 -0.34 26.13 -7.96
N PHE A 316 0.58 25.47 -7.24
CA PHE A 316 1.20 26.05 -6.06
C PHE A 316 2.12 27.23 -6.43
N HIS A 317 2.94 27.08 -7.47
CA HIS A 317 3.82 28.14 -7.96
C HIS A 317 3.06 29.34 -8.53
N ASP A 318 1.91 29.09 -9.16
CA ASP A 318 1.04 30.13 -9.69
C ASP A 318 0.15 30.79 -8.62
N GLY A 319 0.28 30.38 -7.35
CA GLY A 319 -0.48 30.93 -6.22
C GLY A 319 -1.96 30.53 -6.19
N LEU A 320 -2.36 29.50 -6.94
CA LEU A 320 -3.74 29.02 -6.99
C LEU A 320 -4.08 28.15 -5.77
N ILE A 321 -3.12 27.36 -5.29
CA ILE A 321 -3.31 26.49 -4.11
C ILE A 321 -2.15 26.61 -3.13
N HIS A 322 -2.48 26.69 -1.86
CA HIS A 322 -1.53 26.88 -0.78
C HIS A 322 -1.84 26.00 0.44
N SER A 323 -3.09 25.56 0.53
CA SER A 323 -3.67 24.67 1.53
C SER A 323 -4.63 23.67 0.85
N PRO A 324 -5.00 22.58 1.53
CA PRO A 324 -5.97 21.62 0.99
C PRO A 324 -7.33 22.23 0.64
N ALA A 325 -7.78 23.24 1.38
CA ALA A 325 -9.07 23.86 1.19
C ALA A 325 -9.14 24.66 -0.13
N ASP A 326 -8.02 25.25 -0.57
CA ASP A 326 -7.94 25.99 -1.84
C ASP A 326 -8.28 25.11 -3.05
N ILE A 327 -8.01 23.80 -2.97
CA ILE A 327 -8.35 22.84 -4.02
C ILE A 327 -9.86 22.85 -4.29
N PHE A 328 -10.68 22.94 -3.23
CA PHE A 328 -12.13 22.98 -3.33
C PHE A 328 -12.68 24.34 -3.78
N ARG A 329 -11.80 25.35 -3.92
CA ARG A 329 -12.14 26.72 -4.34
C ARG A 329 -11.66 27.05 -5.75
N LEU A 330 -11.00 26.11 -6.43
CA LEU A 330 -10.60 26.26 -7.83
C LEU A 330 -11.81 26.51 -8.72
N THR A 331 -11.69 27.45 -9.66
CA THR A 331 -12.76 27.79 -10.61
C THR A 331 -12.44 27.33 -12.04
N GLU A 332 -13.48 27.23 -12.89
CA GLU A 332 -13.31 26.80 -14.28
C GLU A 332 -12.43 27.78 -15.06
N GLU A 333 -12.56 29.08 -14.80
CA GLU A 333 -11.81 30.16 -15.46
C GLU A 333 -10.31 30.06 -15.20
N GLN A 334 -9.92 29.72 -13.96
CA GLN A 334 -8.52 29.53 -13.58
C GLN A 334 -7.89 28.30 -14.28
N LEU A 335 -8.72 27.30 -14.62
CA LEU A 335 -8.26 26.02 -15.16
C LEU A 335 -8.22 26.01 -16.70
N ILE A 336 -9.21 26.59 -17.38
CA ILE A 336 -9.32 26.53 -18.85
C ILE A 336 -8.07 27.10 -19.52
N VAL A 337 -7.53 28.21 -19.01
CA VAL A 337 -6.38 28.91 -19.60
C VAL A 337 -5.09 28.08 -19.63
N ARG A 338 -5.03 26.98 -18.87
CA ARG A 338 -3.83 26.14 -18.74
C ARG A 338 -3.66 25.12 -19.85
N LYS A 339 -4.69 24.87 -20.66
CA LYS A 339 -4.66 23.88 -21.75
C LYS A 339 -5.42 24.38 -22.98
N LYS A 340 -4.89 24.06 -24.16
CA LYS A 340 -5.49 24.43 -25.46
C LYS A 340 -6.97 24.00 -25.59
N ASP A 341 -7.31 22.82 -25.08
CA ASP A 341 -8.69 22.29 -24.97
C ASP A 341 -9.10 22.13 -23.49
N GLY A 342 -8.92 23.20 -22.71
CA GLY A 342 -9.01 23.16 -21.26
C GLY A 342 -10.39 22.91 -20.67
N ARG A 343 -11.47 23.16 -21.42
CA ARG A 343 -12.85 23.11 -20.88
C ARG A 343 -13.28 21.72 -20.40
N VAL A 344 -13.06 20.69 -21.23
CA VAL A 344 -13.39 19.31 -20.85
C VAL A 344 -12.51 18.85 -19.68
N TRP A 345 -11.23 19.20 -19.71
CA TRP A 345 -10.30 18.85 -18.64
C TRP A 345 -10.65 19.55 -17.31
N ALA A 346 -10.95 20.85 -17.35
CA ALA A 346 -11.36 21.65 -16.19
C ALA A 346 -12.67 21.11 -15.60
N GLY A 347 -13.68 20.86 -16.43
CA GLY A 347 -14.94 20.26 -15.99
C GLY A 347 -14.76 18.88 -15.36
N ASN A 348 -13.87 18.04 -15.90
CA ASN A 348 -13.56 16.75 -15.30
C ASN A 348 -12.86 16.89 -13.94
N LEU A 349 -11.90 17.80 -13.82
CA LEU A 349 -11.18 18.05 -12.57
C LEU A 349 -12.10 18.63 -11.49
N LEU A 350 -12.92 19.63 -11.83
CA LEU A 350 -13.87 20.24 -10.88
C LEU A 350 -14.90 19.24 -10.39
N ARG A 351 -15.39 18.35 -11.28
CA ARG A 351 -16.25 17.24 -10.88
C ARG A 351 -15.54 16.28 -9.93
N ALA A 352 -14.31 15.88 -10.24
CA ALA A 352 -13.53 15.01 -9.37
C ALA A 352 -13.29 15.64 -7.98
N ILE A 353 -13.17 16.97 -7.89
CA ILE A 353 -13.08 17.70 -6.62
C ILE A 353 -14.44 17.73 -5.90
N ALA A 354 -15.52 18.05 -6.62
CA ALA A 354 -16.88 18.11 -6.07
C ALA A 354 -17.33 16.77 -5.48
N ASP A 355 -16.96 15.65 -6.12
CA ASP A 355 -17.23 14.29 -5.65
C ASP A 355 -16.57 13.99 -4.28
N LYS A 356 -15.62 14.81 -3.84
CA LYS A 356 -14.89 14.67 -2.57
C LYS A 356 -15.26 15.72 -1.52
N VAL A 357 -16.37 16.44 -1.69
CA VAL A 357 -16.90 17.38 -0.68
C VAL A 357 -17.42 16.63 0.57
N ALA A 358 -17.88 15.39 0.43
CA ALA A 358 -18.28 14.54 1.54
C ALA A 358 -17.41 13.26 1.61
N PRO A 359 -16.11 13.39 1.94
CA PRO A 359 -15.17 12.30 1.84
C PRO A 359 -15.40 11.24 2.93
N ASP A 360 -14.84 10.05 2.68
CA ASP A 360 -14.67 9.03 3.72
C ASP A 360 -13.76 9.59 4.85
N PRO A 361 -14.13 9.44 6.13
CA PRO A 361 -13.42 10.07 7.23
C PRO A 361 -12.03 9.47 7.48
N VAL A 362 -11.80 8.19 7.14
CA VAL A 362 -10.48 7.53 7.25
C VAL A 362 -9.52 8.14 6.24
N ARG A 363 -9.99 8.29 4.99
CA ARG A 363 -9.23 8.86 3.89
C ARG A 363 -8.95 10.35 4.09
N PHE A 364 -9.93 11.08 4.62
CA PHE A 364 -9.77 12.47 5.04
C PHE A 364 -8.66 12.61 6.09
N LEU A 365 -8.77 11.88 7.22
CA LEU A 365 -7.80 11.96 8.31
C LEU A 365 -6.39 11.54 7.86
N PHE A 366 -6.29 10.47 7.07
CA PHE A 366 -5.03 10.05 6.47
C PHE A 366 -4.46 11.15 5.57
N GLY A 367 -5.29 11.81 4.77
CA GLY A 367 -4.92 12.90 3.86
C GLY A 367 -4.34 14.14 4.54
N ILE A 368 -4.73 14.43 5.78
CA ILE A 368 -4.14 15.54 6.56
C ILE A 368 -2.64 15.33 6.78
N GLY A 369 -2.18 14.09 6.89
CA GLY A 369 -0.76 13.77 7.01
C GLY A 369 -0.17 14.05 8.39
N ILE A 370 -0.96 13.85 9.46
CA ILE A 370 -0.49 13.92 10.85
C ILE A 370 0.60 12.85 11.07
N ARG A 371 1.67 13.22 11.78
CA ARG A 371 2.81 12.34 12.05
C ARG A 371 2.35 11.04 12.73
N HIS A 372 2.91 9.90 12.28
CA HIS A 372 2.56 8.54 12.72
C HIS A 372 1.12 8.06 12.44
N VAL A 373 0.25 8.90 11.86
CA VAL A 373 -1.13 8.51 11.51
C VAL A 373 -1.17 7.96 10.08
N GLY A 374 -0.98 6.64 9.95
CA GLY A 374 -1.17 5.92 8.69
C GLY A 374 -2.64 5.55 8.43
N THR A 375 -2.94 4.93 7.29
CA THR A 375 -4.32 4.53 6.91
C THR A 375 -4.98 3.59 7.93
N VAL A 376 -4.19 2.68 8.52
CA VAL A 376 -4.70 1.73 9.56
C VAL A 376 -5.03 2.50 10.83
N THR A 377 -4.08 3.29 11.35
CA THR A 377 -4.28 4.15 12.51
C THR A 377 -5.46 5.10 12.32
N ALA A 378 -5.60 5.73 11.15
CA ALA A 378 -6.73 6.59 10.84
C ALA A 378 -8.06 5.84 10.92
N ARG A 379 -8.11 4.59 10.46
CA ARG A 379 -9.29 3.72 10.56
C ARG A 379 -9.61 3.38 11.99
N ASP A 380 -8.62 3.01 12.79
CA ASP A 380 -8.83 2.64 14.19
C ASP A 380 -9.29 3.84 15.02
N LEU A 381 -8.74 5.03 14.75
CA LEU A 381 -9.23 6.30 15.32
C LEU A 381 -10.68 6.57 14.92
N MET A 382 -11.03 6.41 13.65
CA MET A 382 -12.41 6.63 13.18
C MET A 382 -13.39 5.59 13.71
N ARG A 383 -12.99 4.33 13.85
CA ARG A 383 -13.78 3.29 14.52
C ARG A 383 -14.04 3.65 15.99
N HIS A 384 -13.04 4.22 16.68
CA HIS A 384 -13.19 4.56 18.09
C HIS A 384 -14.06 5.81 18.31
N PHE A 385 -13.76 6.90 17.61
CA PHE A 385 -14.35 8.23 17.82
C PHE A 385 -15.57 8.54 16.91
N GLY A 386 -15.76 7.77 15.84
CA GLY A 386 -16.91 7.89 14.92
C GLY A 386 -16.83 9.07 13.96
N THR A 387 -16.39 10.25 14.40
CA THR A 387 -16.30 11.45 13.56
C THR A 387 -14.95 12.14 13.70
N VAL A 388 -14.55 12.84 12.64
CA VAL A 388 -13.34 13.68 12.66
C VAL A 388 -13.46 14.84 13.66
N ALA A 389 -14.67 15.35 13.88
CA ALA A 389 -14.93 16.43 14.84
C ALA A 389 -14.71 15.97 16.30
N GLU A 390 -15.19 14.78 16.68
CA GLU A 390 -14.94 14.25 18.02
C GLU A 390 -13.46 13.93 18.23
N LEU A 391 -12.77 13.37 17.22
CA LEU A 391 -11.32 13.17 17.29
C LEU A 391 -10.58 14.49 17.53
N ALA A 392 -10.90 15.53 16.75
CA ALA A 392 -10.26 16.84 16.88
C ALA A 392 -10.48 17.45 18.27
N ARG A 393 -11.69 17.34 18.82
CA ARG A 393 -12.01 17.81 20.17
C ARG A 393 -11.17 17.10 21.24
N VAL A 394 -11.12 15.77 21.18
CA VAL A 394 -10.34 14.94 22.12
C VAL A 394 -8.86 15.24 22.01
N ALA A 395 -8.33 15.30 20.79
CA ALA A 395 -6.91 15.57 20.55
C ALA A 395 -6.49 16.98 20.97
N THR A 396 -7.35 17.98 20.78
CA THR A 396 -7.10 19.34 21.28
C THR A 396 -7.02 19.38 22.80
N ALA A 397 -7.93 18.67 23.50
CA ALA A 397 -7.93 18.61 24.96
C ALA A 397 -6.76 17.77 25.51
N ALA A 398 -6.32 16.73 24.80
CA ALA A 398 -5.22 15.85 25.22
C ALA A 398 -3.88 16.56 25.44
N ALA A 399 -3.69 17.76 24.87
CA ALA A 399 -2.49 18.58 25.11
C ALA A 399 -2.39 19.08 26.57
N THR A 400 -3.51 19.17 27.28
CA THR A 400 -3.56 19.71 28.66
C THR A 400 -4.31 18.82 29.64
N ASP A 401 -5.10 17.85 29.15
CA ASP A 401 -5.88 16.91 29.96
C ASP A 401 -5.35 15.47 29.81
N PRO A 402 -4.72 14.91 30.85
CA PRO A 402 -4.24 13.52 30.86
C PRO A 402 -5.35 12.49 30.59
N ALA A 403 -6.59 12.76 30.98
CA ALA A 403 -7.69 11.81 30.76
C ALA A 403 -8.08 11.72 29.27
N GLU A 404 -8.02 12.83 28.54
CA GLU A 404 -8.26 12.86 27.09
C GLU A 404 -7.05 12.29 26.33
N PHE A 405 -5.82 12.51 26.83
CA PHE A 405 -4.63 11.83 26.32
C PHE A 405 -4.74 10.31 26.46
N ASP A 406 -5.18 9.83 27.63
CA ASP A 406 -5.45 8.42 27.86
C ASP A 406 -6.51 7.90 26.87
N ARG A 407 -7.59 8.63 26.59
CA ARG A 407 -8.58 8.20 25.58
C ARG A 407 -7.97 7.94 24.20
N LEU A 408 -6.97 8.72 23.78
CA LEU A 408 -6.24 8.46 22.53
C LEU A 408 -5.45 7.15 22.61
N THR A 409 -4.75 6.89 23.71
CA THR A 409 -3.93 5.67 23.88
C THR A 409 -4.75 4.39 24.09
N HIS A 410 -6.06 4.51 24.40
CA HIS A 410 -6.97 3.37 24.48
C HIS A 410 -7.41 2.86 23.10
N VAL A 411 -7.12 3.58 22.01
CA VAL A 411 -7.39 3.10 20.65
C VAL A 411 -6.39 2.00 20.30
N GLU A 412 -6.89 0.87 19.76
CA GLU A 412 -6.01 -0.23 19.34
C GLU A 412 -5.00 0.23 18.28
N GLY A 413 -3.73 -0.09 18.49
CA GLY A 413 -2.64 0.34 17.60
C GLY A 413 -2.15 1.78 17.82
N VAL A 414 -2.74 2.53 18.78
CA VAL A 414 -2.32 3.90 19.11
C VAL A 414 -1.54 3.90 20.43
N GLY A 415 -0.22 4.06 20.33
CA GLY A 415 0.66 4.24 21.50
C GLY A 415 0.87 5.72 21.88
N PRO A 416 1.62 5.99 22.97
CA PRO A 416 1.88 7.36 23.45
C PRO A 416 2.48 8.28 22.39
N VAL A 417 3.34 7.76 21.51
CA VAL A 417 3.95 8.55 20.42
C VAL A 417 2.91 9.08 19.42
N VAL A 418 1.92 8.26 19.08
CA VAL A 418 0.84 8.64 18.15
C VAL A 418 -0.13 9.61 18.85
N ALA A 419 -0.48 9.33 20.11
CA ALA A 419 -1.32 10.21 20.92
C ALA A 419 -0.69 11.61 21.07
N GLN A 420 0.61 11.67 21.38
CA GLN A 420 1.35 12.94 21.45
C GLN A 420 1.36 13.66 20.10
N SER A 421 1.59 12.95 18.99
CA SER A 421 1.56 13.59 17.66
C SER A 421 0.20 14.17 17.29
N LEU A 422 -0.90 13.56 17.74
CA LEU A 422 -2.25 14.10 17.59
C LEU A 422 -2.45 15.34 18.48
N ALA A 423 -2.03 15.26 19.75
CA ALA A 423 -2.12 16.37 20.69
C ALA A 423 -1.32 17.58 20.21
N ASP A 424 -0.07 17.39 19.82
CA ASP A 424 0.81 18.44 19.28
C ASP A 424 0.21 19.06 18.02
N PHE A 425 -0.29 18.22 17.09
CA PHE A 425 -0.91 18.73 15.87
C PHE A 425 -2.07 19.68 16.16
N PHE A 426 -2.98 19.31 17.07
CA PHE A 426 -4.13 20.13 17.43
C PHE A 426 -3.84 21.23 18.45
N ALA A 427 -2.69 21.20 19.15
CA ALA A 427 -2.23 22.28 20.01
C ALA A 427 -1.73 23.49 19.20
N GLU A 428 -1.23 23.26 17.98
CA GLU A 428 -0.78 24.31 17.06
C GLU A 428 -1.95 25.09 16.43
N GLU A 429 -1.98 26.41 16.63
CA GLU A 429 -3.07 27.27 16.15
C GLU A 429 -3.23 27.26 14.62
N HIS A 430 -2.12 27.31 13.90
CA HIS A 430 -2.14 27.25 12.43
C HIS A 430 -2.75 25.94 11.91
N ASN A 431 -2.45 24.81 12.54
CA ASN A 431 -2.99 23.51 12.11
C ASN A 431 -4.50 23.45 12.33
N ARG A 432 -5.00 24.01 13.46
CA ARG A 432 -6.44 24.18 13.69
C ARG A 432 -7.09 25.09 12.64
N ALA A 433 -6.44 26.20 12.29
CA ALA A 433 -6.96 27.09 11.24
C ALA A 433 -7.06 26.39 9.88
N VAL A 434 -6.06 25.59 9.48
CA VAL A 434 -6.11 24.80 8.24
C VAL A 434 -7.19 23.72 8.31
N TRP A 435 -7.34 23.08 9.48
CA TRP A 435 -8.36 22.06 9.72
C TRP A 435 -9.78 22.65 9.59
N ASP A 436 -10.04 23.78 10.26
CA ASP A 436 -11.33 24.46 10.24
C ASP A 436 -11.64 25.04 8.85
N ASP A 437 -10.66 25.62 8.18
CA ASP A 437 -10.82 26.12 6.80
C ASP A 437 -11.18 24.99 5.83
N LEU A 438 -10.54 23.83 5.97
CA LEU A 438 -10.88 22.66 5.17
C LEU A 438 -12.30 22.14 5.49
N LEU A 439 -12.68 22.04 6.77
CA LEU A 439 -14.05 21.66 7.16
C LEU A 439 -15.12 22.69 6.76
N SER A 440 -14.74 23.92 6.40
CA SER A 440 -15.68 24.90 5.82
C SER A 440 -16.11 24.54 4.39
N VAL A 441 -15.30 23.76 3.67
CA VAL A 441 -15.54 23.37 2.27
C VAL A 441 -15.77 21.87 2.09
N VAL A 442 -15.51 21.05 3.11
CA VAL A 442 -15.83 19.61 3.11
C VAL A 442 -16.56 19.18 4.37
N SER A 443 -17.40 18.15 4.25
CA SER A 443 -18.17 17.55 5.33
C SER A 443 -17.92 16.03 5.37
N PRO A 444 -16.83 15.55 6.01
CA PRO A 444 -16.54 14.14 6.11
C PRO A 444 -17.69 13.40 6.79
N LYS A 445 -18.11 12.28 6.20
CA LYS A 445 -19.22 11.49 6.76
C LYS A 445 -18.82 10.86 8.10
N PRO A 446 -19.78 10.56 8.99
CA PRO A 446 -19.53 9.67 10.10
C PRO A 446 -18.96 8.33 9.62
N PHE A 447 -18.08 7.74 10.41
CA PHE A 447 -17.52 6.43 10.11
C PHE A 447 -18.60 5.36 10.30
N GLU A 448 -18.98 4.73 9.19
CA GLU A 448 -19.84 3.56 9.17
C GLU A 448 -18.97 2.33 8.95
N ALA A 449 -18.84 1.50 9.98
CA ALA A 449 -18.20 0.22 9.84
C ALA A 449 -19.20 -0.77 9.22
N ASN A 450 -18.80 -1.49 8.17
CA ASN A 450 -19.54 -2.66 7.66
C ASN A 450 -19.39 -3.83 8.64
N GLU A 451 -19.92 -3.65 9.83
CA GLU A 451 -19.89 -4.63 10.92
C GLU A 451 -21.20 -5.42 10.88
N ARG A 452 -21.10 -6.74 11.09
CA ARG A 452 -22.30 -7.56 11.25
C ARG A 452 -22.97 -7.13 12.54
N ALA A 453 -24.22 -6.67 12.46
CA ALA A 453 -25.01 -6.37 13.65
C ALA A 453 -25.07 -7.63 14.53
N SER A 454 -24.48 -7.53 15.71
CA SER A 454 -24.35 -8.61 16.68
C SER A 454 -24.70 -8.10 18.08
N GLU A 455 -24.80 -9.02 19.04
CA GLU A 455 -25.02 -8.65 20.44
C GLU A 455 -23.89 -7.76 21.02
N VAL A 456 -22.71 -7.76 20.39
CA VAL A 456 -21.53 -6.99 20.84
C VAL A 456 -21.27 -5.74 20.00
N SER A 457 -22.12 -5.42 19.02
CA SER A 457 -21.96 -4.20 18.23
C SER A 457 -22.06 -2.95 19.10
N GLY A 458 -21.10 -2.03 18.94
CA GLY A 458 -20.98 -0.79 19.72
C GLY A 458 -20.46 -0.97 21.15
N LYS A 459 -20.32 -2.21 21.64
CA LYS A 459 -19.91 -2.53 23.02
C LYS A 459 -18.39 -2.61 23.16
N THR A 460 -17.86 -2.25 24.33
CA THR A 460 -16.44 -2.37 24.64
C THR A 460 -16.12 -3.74 25.24
N VAL A 461 -15.30 -4.53 24.55
CA VAL A 461 -14.89 -5.88 24.93
C VAL A 461 -13.42 -5.89 25.36
N VAL A 462 -13.13 -6.56 26.47
CA VAL A 462 -11.76 -6.75 26.98
C VAL A 462 -11.43 -8.24 27.03
N PHE A 463 -10.33 -8.64 26.41
CA PHE A 463 -9.79 -10.00 26.50
C PHE A 463 -8.71 -10.10 27.58
N THR A 464 -8.84 -11.06 28.50
CA THR A 464 -7.90 -11.28 29.59
C THR A 464 -7.70 -12.78 29.87
N GLY A 465 -6.55 -13.14 30.45
CA GLY A 465 -6.14 -14.54 30.59
C GLY A 465 -5.63 -15.16 29.29
N THR A 466 -5.22 -16.42 29.34
CA THR A 466 -4.78 -17.21 28.18
C THR A 466 -6.01 -17.75 27.46
N LEU A 467 -6.04 -17.68 26.12
CA LEU A 467 -7.06 -18.33 25.29
C LEU A 467 -6.46 -19.63 24.73
N GLU A 468 -7.15 -20.74 24.89
CA GLU A 468 -6.67 -22.10 24.61
C GLU A 468 -6.91 -22.53 23.15
N THR A 469 -8.00 -22.07 22.53
CA THR A 469 -8.42 -22.48 21.18
C THR A 469 -8.05 -21.47 20.10
N MET A 470 -7.86 -20.21 20.47
CA MET A 470 -7.45 -19.13 19.57
C MET A 470 -6.43 -18.20 20.22
N SER A 471 -5.68 -17.48 19.40
CA SER A 471 -4.81 -16.40 19.90
C SER A 471 -5.63 -15.20 20.34
N ARG A 472 -5.06 -14.39 21.25
CA ARG A 472 -5.70 -13.13 21.69
C ARG A 472 -5.95 -12.19 20.53
N ASP A 473 -5.05 -12.14 19.54
CA ASP A 473 -5.21 -11.28 18.38
C ASP A 473 -6.34 -11.77 17.45
N GLU A 474 -6.52 -13.08 17.31
CA GLU A 474 -7.69 -13.65 16.62
C GLU A 474 -9.00 -13.28 17.32
N ALA A 475 -9.07 -13.40 18.65
CA ALA A 475 -10.27 -13.06 19.41
C ALA A 475 -10.65 -11.57 19.29
N LYS A 476 -9.64 -10.68 19.31
CA LYS A 476 -9.85 -9.25 19.05
C LYS A 476 -10.33 -8.98 17.63
N ALA A 477 -9.72 -9.62 16.64
CA ALA A 477 -10.14 -9.47 15.24
C ALA A 477 -11.59 -9.91 15.04
N GLN A 478 -12.00 -11.02 15.68
CA GLN A 478 -13.39 -11.45 15.72
C GLN A 478 -14.28 -10.37 16.35
N ALA A 479 -13.92 -9.81 17.50
CA ALA A 479 -14.73 -8.80 18.17
C ALA A 479 -14.92 -7.54 17.32
N LEU A 480 -13.85 -7.08 16.69
CA LEU A 480 -13.90 -5.96 15.75
C LEU A 480 -14.79 -6.27 14.54
N SER A 481 -14.79 -7.50 14.02
CA SER A 481 -15.64 -7.89 12.88
C SER A 481 -17.14 -7.90 13.22
N LEU A 482 -17.47 -8.11 14.50
CA LEU A 482 -18.83 -8.06 15.06
C LEU A 482 -19.25 -6.65 15.50
N GLY A 483 -18.36 -5.67 15.31
CA GLY A 483 -18.55 -4.28 15.65
C GLY A 483 -18.39 -3.90 17.10
N ALA A 484 -17.68 -4.71 17.86
CA ALA A 484 -17.28 -4.35 19.21
C ALA A 484 -16.04 -3.44 19.19
N LYS A 485 -15.91 -2.58 20.19
CA LYS A 485 -14.68 -1.84 20.49
C LYS A 485 -13.79 -2.70 21.38
N VAL A 486 -12.52 -2.91 21.03
CA VAL A 486 -11.59 -3.67 21.88
C VAL A 486 -10.82 -2.70 22.79
N ALA A 487 -10.75 -3.00 24.09
CA ALA A 487 -9.94 -2.24 25.05
C ALA A 487 -8.89 -3.11 25.75
N GLY A 488 -7.76 -2.50 26.11
CA GLY A 488 -6.67 -3.17 26.82
C GLY A 488 -6.88 -3.29 28.34
N SER A 489 -7.78 -2.49 28.91
CA SER A 489 -8.02 -2.37 30.34
C SER A 489 -9.53 -2.40 30.65
N VAL A 490 -9.89 -2.89 31.84
CA VAL A 490 -11.27 -2.86 32.33
C VAL A 490 -11.54 -1.50 32.98
N SER A 491 -12.61 -0.84 32.56
CA SER A 491 -13.06 0.47 33.02
C SER A 491 -14.59 0.48 33.21
N ALA A 492 -15.14 1.58 33.74
CA ALA A 492 -16.60 1.76 33.84
C ALA A 492 -17.31 1.80 32.47
N LYS A 493 -16.56 1.91 31.35
CA LYS A 493 -17.09 1.89 29.98
C LYS A 493 -16.96 0.50 29.33
N THR A 494 -16.47 -0.50 30.05
CA THR A 494 -16.35 -1.87 29.55
C THR A 494 -17.70 -2.58 29.66
N ASP A 495 -18.16 -3.19 28.57
CA ASP A 495 -19.45 -3.86 28.51
C ASP A 495 -19.34 -5.39 28.65
N LEU A 496 -18.22 -5.97 28.18
CA LEU A 496 -17.98 -7.41 28.19
C LEU A 496 -16.50 -7.71 28.47
N VAL A 497 -16.24 -8.70 29.31
CA VAL A 497 -14.91 -9.27 29.52
C VAL A 497 -14.90 -10.73 29.12
N VAL A 498 -14.00 -11.10 28.22
CA VAL A 498 -13.73 -12.50 27.87
C VAL A 498 -12.53 -12.95 28.69
N ALA A 499 -12.76 -13.88 29.62
CA ALA A 499 -11.78 -14.31 30.61
C ALA A 499 -11.38 -15.77 30.39
N GLY A 500 -10.14 -16.00 29.96
CA GLY A 500 -9.52 -17.31 29.95
C GLY A 500 -8.76 -17.62 31.24
N PRO A 501 -8.19 -18.82 31.38
CA PRO A 501 -7.35 -19.19 32.52
C PRO A 501 -6.29 -18.13 32.83
N GLY A 502 -6.19 -17.70 34.10
CA GLY A 502 -5.22 -16.70 34.54
C GLY A 502 -5.64 -15.23 34.41
N ALA A 503 -6.91 -14.93 34.14
CA ALA A 503 -7.46 -13.57 33.99
C ALA A 503 -7.36 -12.63 35.23
N GLY A 504 -6.94 -13.17 36.38
CA GLY A 504 -6.59 -12.51 37.65
C GLY A 504 -7.15 -11.10 37.90
N SER A 505 -6.31 -10.07 37.71
CA SER A 505 -6.60 -8.70 38.14
C SER A 505 -7.69 -7.98 37.33
N LYS A 506 -7.83 -8.30 36.05
CA LYS A 506 -8.87 -7.71 35.18
C LYS A 506 -10.22 -8.37 35.40
N LEU A 507 -10.26 -9.66 35.70
CA LEU A 507 -11.49 -10.37 36.06
C LEU A 507 -12.10 -9.80 37.35
N LYS A 508 -11.29 -9.65 38.41
CA LYS A 508 -11.75 -9.03 39.66
C LYS A 508 -12.30 -7.62 39.46
N LYS A 509 -11.59 -6.80 38.67
CA LYS A 509 -12.05 -5.45 38.34
C LYS A 509 -13.37 -5.44 37.55
N ALA A 510 -13.61 -6.43 36.71
CA ALA A 510 -14.86 -6.59 35.97
C ALA A 510 -16.02 -6.96 36.92
N GLU A 511 -15.78 -7.88 37.84
CA GLU A 511 -16.74 -8.29 38.88
C GLU A 511 -17.11 -7.13 39.80
N GLU A 512 -16.11 -6.34 40.25
CA GLU A 512 -16.31 -5.14 41.07
C GLU A 512 -17.15 -4.06 40.38
N LEU A 513 -17.00 -3.92 39.06
CA LEU A 513 -17.73 -2.95 38.25
C LEU A 513 -19.06 -3.48 37.70
N GLY A 514 -19.42 -4.74 38.00
CA GLY A 514 -20.64 -5.37 37.50
C GLY A 514 -20.66 -5.60 35.98
N VAL A 515 -19.49 -5.69 35.35
CA VAL A 515 -19.34 -5.92 33.91
C VAL A 515 -19.59 -7.38 33.58
N ARG A 516 -20.29 -7.67 32.46
CA ARG A 516 -20.56 -9.05 32.04
C ARG A 516 -19.25 -9.78 31.74
N VAL A 517 -19.12 -11.01 32.26
CA VAL A 517 -17.97 -11.89 32.00
C VAL A 517 -18.42 -13.16 31.30
N VAL A 518 -17.68 -13.58 30.26
CA VAL A 518 -17.83 -14.87 29.57
C VAL A 518 -16.46 -15.55 29.45
N ASP A 519 -16.46 -16.87 29.30
CA ASP A 519 -15.27 -17.64 28.96
C ASP A 519 -15.05 -17.72 27.44
N GLU A 520 -13.98 -18.41 27.01
CA GLU A 520 -13.66 -18.57 25.60
C GLU A 520 -14.73 -19.33 24.81
N ALA A 521 -15.39 -20.32 25.44
CA ALA A 521 -16.50 -21.04 24.83
C ALA A 521 -17.73 -20.14 24.63
N GLY A 522 -18.04 -19.29 25.62
CA GLY A 522 -19.06 -18.25 25.51
C GLY A 522 -18.76 -17.23 24.41
N TRP A 523 -17.49 -16.84 24.25
CA TRP A 523 -17.08 -16.00 23.13
C TRP A 523 -17.28 -16.67 21.77
N ALA A 524 -16.90 -17.95 21.64
CA ALA A 524 -17.10 -18.72 20.41
C ALA A 524 -18.59 -18.84 20.05
N ALA A 525 -19.47 -19.00 21.03
CA ALA A 525 -20.92 -19.02 20.82
C ALA A 525 -21.46 -17.66 20.34
N ILE A 526 -21.00 -16.55 20.93
CA ILE A 526 -21.36 -15.19 20.48
C ILE A 526 -20.91 -14.98 19.03
N PHE A 527 -19.70 -15.44 18.68
CA PHE A 527 -19.17 -15.33 17.33
C PHE A 527 -19.98 -16.15 16.32
N ALA A 528 -20.26 -17.41 16.63
CA ALA A 528 -21.05 -18.28 15.75
C ALA A 528 -22.50 -17.78 15.56
N ALA A 529 -23.10 -17.17 16.58
CA ALA A 529 -24.46 -16.63 16.51
C ALA A 529 -24.59 -15.40 15.60
N ALA A 530 -23.48 -14.72 15.30
CA ALA A 530 -23.47 -13.53 14.46
C ALA A 530 -23.31 -13.82 12.95
N GLY A 531 -23.34 -15.10 12.55
CA GLY A 531 -23.22 -15.58 11.16
C GLY A 531 -21.80 -15.55 10.64
#